data_AF-A0A9P0I6W5-F1
#
_entry.id   AF-A0A9P0I6W5-F1
#
_cell.length_a   1.000
_cell.length_b   1.000
_cell.length_c   1.000
_cell.angle_alpha   90.00
_cell.angle_beta   90.00
_cell.angle_gamma   90.00
#
_symmetry.space_group_name_H-M   'P 1'
#
loop_
_entity.id
_entity.type
_entity.pdbx_description
1 polymer ?
#
loop_
_entity_poly.entity_id
_entity_poly.type
_entity_poly.pdbx_seq_one_letter_code
_entity_poly.pdbx_strand_id
1 'polypeptide(L)'
;MVDKALAQRDLAEIFENLEREQKTDAPYLIQWIKDSNLVDDSKEDDIQLKIMFKKAKSSRKVRLEEFKAIIMKLAKEKSKTFEELTRQLTEEGPGLMRAATEGTVNQGKYD
;
A
#
# COMPACT_ATOMS: atom_id res chain seq x y z
N MET A 1 -13.03 -11.00 17.72
CA MET A 1 -12.90 -11.70 16.41
C MET A 1 -13.65 -10.99 15.27
N VAL A 2 -14.58 -10.07 15.55
CA VAL A 2 -15.34 -9.33 14.52
C VAL A 2 -14.43 -8.38 13.73
N ASP A 3 -13.45 -7.77 14.39
CA ASP A 3 -12.58 -6.73 13.82
C ASP A 3 -11.66 -7.24 12.72
N LYS A 4 -11.17 -8.49 12.84
CA LYS A 4 -10.29 -9.13 11.85
C LYS A 4 -11.01 -9.44 10.54
N ALA A 5 -12.24 -9.92 10.64
CA ALA A 5 -13.03 -10.27 9.47
C ALA A 5 -13.47 -9.02 8.72
N LEU A 6 -13.79 -7.94 9.46
CA LEU A 6 -14.11 -6.64 8.89
C LEU A 6 -12.91 -6.05 8.14
N ALA A 7 -11.74 -5.96 8.79
CA ALA A 7 -10.52 -5.44 8.15
C ALA A 7 -10.14 -6.22 6.88
N GLN A 8 -10.30 -7.56 6.87
CA GLN A 8 -10.06 -8.37 5.68
C GLN A 8 -11.06 -8.09 4.55
N ARG A 9 -12.31 -7.79 4.88
CA ARG A 9 -13.35 -7.44 3.90
C ARG A 9 -13.09 -6.06 3.30
N ASP A 10 -12.86 -5.06 4.13
CA ASP A 10 -12.60 -3.69 3.69
C ASP A 10 -11.37 -3.64 2.77
N LEU A 11 -10.31 -4.34 3.16
CA LEU A 11 -9.12 -4.47 2.33
C LEU A 11 -9.41 -5.17 1.00
N ALA A 12 -10.22 -6.24 1.00
CA ALA A 12 -10.57 -6.95 -0.22
C ALA A 12 -11.36 -6.06 -1.18
N GLU A 13 -12.30 -5.25 -0.68
CA GLU A 13 -13.10 -4.32 -1.48
C GLU A 13 -12.23 -3.23 -2.12
N ILE A 14 -11.33 -2.61 -1.34
CA ILE A 14 -10.39 -1.61 -1.88
C ILE A 14 -9.46 -2.25 -2.90
N PHE A 15 -8.92 -3.43 -2.60
CA PHE A 15 -8.01 -4.12 -3.50
C PHE A 15 -8.68 -4.54 -4.81
N GLU A 16 -9.95 -4.97 -4.76
CA GLU A 16 -10.73 -5.27 -5.96
C GLU A 16 -10.87 -4.03 -6.85
N ASN A 17 -11.12 -2.86 -6.26
CA ASN A 17 -11.15 -1.60 -7.00
C ASN A 17 -9.78 -1.29 -7.64
N LEU A 18 -8.68 -1.45 -6.90
CA LEU A 18 -7.33 -1.29 -7.45
C LEU A 18 -7.03 -2.29 -8.57
N GLU A 19 -7.51 -3.53 -8.47
CA GLU A 19 -7.32 -4.54 -9.51
C GLU A 19 -8.06 -4.17 -10.80
N ARG A 20 -9.29 -3.65 -10.68
CA ARG A 20 -10.08 -3.11 -11.80
C ARG A 20 -9.38 -1.91 -12.46
N GLU A 21 -8.73 -1.06 -11.66
CA GLU A 21 -7.91 0.06 -12.15
C GLU A 21 -6.51 -0.36 -12.62
N GLN A 22 -6.15 -1.65 -12.53
CA GLN A 22 -4.82 -2.19 -12.83
C GLN A 22 -3.68 -1.60 -11.98
N LYS A 23 -3.99 -1.13 -10.77
CA LYS A 23 -3.09 -0.53 -9.78
C LYS A 23 -2.67 -1.52 -8.69
N THR A 24 -2.41 -2.77 -9.10
CA THR A 24 -1.97 -3.86 -8.20
C THR A 24 -0.54 -4.30 -8.48
N ASP A 25 0.23 -3.49 -9.20
CA ASP A 25 1.66 -3.70 -9.36
C ASP A 25 2.42 -3.34 -8.07
N ALA A 26 3.60 -3.93 -7.91
CA ALA A 26 4.42 -3.73 -6.72
C ALA A 26 4.78 -2.24 -6.46
N PRO A 27 5.22 -1.45 -7.45
CA PRO A 27 5.46 -0.01 -7.24
C PRO A 27 4.25 0.74 -6.66
N TYR A 28 3.06 0.54 -7.23
CA TYR A 28 1.84 1.19 -6.74
C TYR A 28 1.52 0.81 -5.29
N LEU A 29 1.56 -0.49 -4.98
CA LEU A 29 1.24 -1.00 -3.65
C LEU A 29 2.26 -0.60 -2.60
N ILE A 30 3.55 -0.52 -2.95
CA ILE A 30 4.59 0.01 -2.08
C ILE A 30 4.30 1.47 -1.75
N GLN A 31 3.96 2.27 -2.77
CA GLN A 31 3.62 3.67 -2.56
C GLN A 31 2.40 3.81 -1.64
N TRP A 32 1.35 3.01 -1.84
CA TRP A 32 0.18 3.02 -0.97
C TRP A 32 0.52 2.71 0.50
N ILE A 33 1.39 1.74 0.77
CA ILE A 33 1.86 1.41 2.13
C ILE A 33 2.59 2.61 2.77
N LYS A 34 3.47 3.27 2.00
CA LYS A 34 4.23 4.44 2.46
C LYS A 34 3.33 5.63 2.74
N ASP A 35 2.45 5.93 1.79
CA ASP A 35 1.48 7.01 1.86
C ASP A 35 0.57 6.85 3.09
N SER A 36 0.17 5.62 3.37
CA SER A 36 -0.64 5.29 4.55
C SER A 36 0.15 5.36 5.87
N ASN A 37 1.43 5.74 5.85
CA ASN A 37 2.31 5.88 7.01
C ASN A 37 2.44 4.58 7.84
N LEU A 38 2.41 3.43 7.18
CA LEU A 38 2.64 2.12 7.83
C LEU A 38 4.13 1.87 8.11
N VAL A 39 4.99 2.55 7.35
CA VAL A 39 6.44 2.49 7.44
C VAL A 39 6.98 3.92 7.48
N ASP A 40 8.20 4.07 7.98
CA ASP A 40 8.89 5.34 7.90
C ASP A 40 9.33 5.56 6.44
N ASP A 41 9.39 6.81 5.97
CA ASP A 41 9.95 7.14 4.64
C ASP A 41 11.48 7.07 4.64
N SER A 42 11.99 5.91 5.05
CA SER A 42 13.41 5.59 5.15
C SER A 42 13.84 4.69 3.98
N LYS A 43 15.12 4.80 3.59
CA LYS A 43 15.70 3.93 2.57
C LYS A 43 15.66 2.45 2.98
N GLU A 44 15.75 2.17 4.28
CA GLU A 44 15.70 0.80 4.80
C GLU A 44 14.32 0.18 4.59
N ASP A 45 13.26 0.89 4.99
CA ASP A 45 11.88 0.43 4.81
C ASP A 45 11.54 0.27 3.31
N ASP A 46 11.99 1.18 2.45
CA ASP A 46 11.84 1.05 0.98
C ASP A 46 12.51 -0.22 0.41
N ILE A 47 13.74 -0.51 0.84
CA ILE A 47 14.46 -1.72 0.44
C ILE A 47 13.73 -2.97 0.95
N GLN A 48 13.29 -2.96 2.21
CA GLN A 48 12.57 -4.10 2.80
C GLN A 48 11.26 -4.37 2.05
N LEU A 49 10.45 -3.35 1.78
CA LEU A 49 9.22 -3.49 1.00
C LEU A 49 9.52 -4.04 -0.39
N LYS A 50 10.51 -3.49 -1.12
CA LYS A 50 10.92 -4.01 -2.42
C LYS A 50 11.32 -5.48 -2.36
N ILE A 51 12.01 -5.93 -1.31
CA ILE A 51 12.36 -7.34 -1.12
C ILE A 51 11.11 -8.20 -0.88
N MET A 52 10.15 -7.73 -0.07
CA MET A 52 8.90 -8.47 0.19
C MET A 52 8.07 -8.63 -1.08
N PHE A 53 7.94 -7.57 -1.89
CA PHE A 53 7.21 -7.59 -3.15
C PHE A 53 7.95 -8.37 -4.25
N LYS A 54 9.28 -8.36 -4.28
CA LYS A 54 10.08 -9.18 -5.22
C LYS A 54 9.92 -10.68 -4.98
N LYS A 55 9.58 -11.09 -3.75
CA LYS A 55 9.27 -12.48 -3.41
C LYS A 55 7.85 -12.90 -3.82
N ALA A 56 6.95 -11.95 -4.11
CA ALA A 56 5.65 -12.26 -4.68
C ALA A 56 5.86 -12.81 -6.11
N LYS A 57 5.22 -13.93 -6.43
CA LYS A 57 5.56 -14.74 -7.63
C LYS A 57 5.19 -14.07 -8.95
N SER A 58 4.37 -13.01 -8.90
CA SER A 58 3.85 -12.34 -10.09
C SER A 58 4.57 -11.02 -10.37
N SER A 59 5.42 -11.02 -11.39
CA SER A 59 6.19 -9.84 -11.82
C SER A 59 5.35 -8.70 -12.40
N ARG A 60 4.04 -8.90 -12.62
CA ARG A 60 3.16 -7.89 -13.25
C ARG A 60 1.95 -7.46 -12.40
N LYS A 61 1.45 -8.30 -11.50
CA LYS A 61 0.28 -8.01 -10.65
C LYS A 61 0.38 -8.80 -9.36
N VAL A 62 0.32 -8.13 -8.23
CA VAL A 62 0.22 -8.77 -6.91
C VAL A 62 -1.22 -9.21 -6.71
N ARG A 63 -1.45 -10.44 -6.27
CA ARG A 63 -2.81 -10.88 -5.88
C ARG A 63 -3.12 -10.42 -4.47
N LEU A 64 -4.41 -10.31 -4.15
CA LEU A 64 -4.89 -9.96 -2.82
C LEU A 64 -4.25 -10.82 -1.72
N GLU A 65 -4.15 -12.14 -1.92
CA GLU A 65 -3.55 -13.05 -0.94
C GLU A 65 -2.04 -12.82 -0.75
N GLU A 66 -1.33 -12.43 -1.82
CA GLU A 66 0.08 -12.05 -1.75
C GLU A 66 0.24 -10.72 -1.00
N PHE A 67 -0.65 -9.75 -1.26
CA PHE A 67 -0.66 -8.47 -0.56
C PHE A 67 -0.97 -8.64 0.94
N LYS A 68 -2.00 -9.42 1.30
CA LYS A 68 -2.32 -9.77 2.69
C LYS A 68 -1.13 -10.42 3.40
N ALA A 69 -0.41 -11.31 2.73
CA ALA A 69 0.79 -11.94 3.29
C ALA A 69 1.90 -10.91 3.59
N ILE A 70 2.08 -9.91 2.72
CA ILE A 70 3.02 -8.81 2.94
C ILE A 70 2.59 -7.96 4.14
N ILE A 71 1.32 -7.55 4.22
CA ILE A 71 0.81 -6.77 5.37
C ILE A 71 0.95 -7.57 6.68
N MET A 72 0.66 -8.87 6.68
CA MET A 72 0.88 -9.73 7.85
C MET A 72 2.35 -9.81 8.25
N LYS A 73 3.28 -9.82 7.30
CA LYS A 73 4.71 -9.82 7.57
C LYS A 73 5.16 -8.48 8.15
N LEU A 74 4.69 -7.38 7.57
CA LEU A 74 4.96 -6.02 8.04
C LEU A 74 4.42 -5.80 9.47
N ALA A 75 3.22 -6.30 9.76
CA ALA A 75 2.63 -6.28 11.09
C ALA A 75 3.54 -6.94 12.12
N LYS A 76 4.10 -8.12 11.79
CA LYS A 76 5.06 -8.81 12.66
C LYS A 76 6.35 -8.01 12.86
N GLU A 77 6.89 -7.39 11.80
CA GLU A 77 8.14 -6.61 11.89
C GLU A 77 7.97 -5.32 12.69
N LYS A 78 6.80 -4.67 12.61
CA LYS A 78 6.49 -3.45 13.36
C LYS A 78 5.81 -3.71 14.72
N SER A 79 5.70 -4.98 15.16
CA SER A 79 5.00 -5.38 16.40
C SER A 79 3.55 -4.86 16.51
N LYS A 80 2.84 -4.81 15.38
CA LYS A 80 1.43 -4.42 15.25
C LYS A 80 0.58 -5.63 14.83
N THR A 81 -0.74 -5.53 14.90
CA THR A 81 -1.64 -6.55 14.34
C THR A 81 -1.97 -6.28 12.87
N PHE A 82 -2.42 -7.34 12.19
CA PHE A 82 -2.93 -7.19 10.83
C PHE A 82 -4.14 -6.25 10.79
N GLU A 83 -5.02 -6.29 11.80
CA GLU A 83 -6.19 -5.40 11.85
C GLU A 83 -5.77 -3.94 11.93
N GLU A 84 -4.79 -3.61 12.79
CA GLU A 84 -4.30 -2.24 12.96
C GLU A 84 -3.72 -1.67 11.67
N LEU A 85 -2.82 -2.42 11.02
CA LEU A 85 -2.21 -1.96 9.76
C LEU A 85 -3.22 -1.86 8.64
N THR A 86 -4.14 -2.84 8.55
CA THR A 86 -5.14 -2.85 7.48
C THR A 86 -6.13 -1.72 7.65
N ARG A 87 -6.57 -1.44 8.89
CA ARG A 87 -7.46 -0.31 9.18
C ARG A 87 -6.80 1.01 8.78
N GLN A 88 -5.54 1.22 9.18
CA GLN A 88 -4.78 2.41 8.79
C GLN A 88 -4.67 2.54 7.26
N LEU A 89 -4.38 1.44 6.56
CA LEU A 89 -4.27 1.41 5.11
C LEU A 89 -5.61 1.71 4.41
N THR A 90 -6.74 1.23 4.97
CA THR A 90 -8.09 1.47 4.45
C THR A 90 -8.63 2.86 4.78
N GLU A 91 -8.27 3.42 5.95
CA GLU A 91 -8.67 4.75 6.41
C GLU A 91 -8.01 5.85 5.58
N GLU A 92 -6.71 5.73 5.31
CA GLU A 92 -5.96 6.63 4.42
C GLU A 92 -6.34 6.39 2.95
N GLY A 93 -6.68 5.14 2.62
CA GLY A 93 -7.03 4.70 1.28
C GLY A 93 -5.89 4.87 0.26
N PRO A 94 -6.07 4.44 -1.00
CA PRO A 94 -5.08 4.67 -2.06
C PRO A 94 -5.01 6.16 -2.52
N GLY A 95 -5.38 7.11 -1.65
CA GLY A 95 -5.76 8.47 -1.99
C GLY A 95 -4.65 9.52 -1.97
N LEU A 96 -3.43 9.22 -1.53
CA LEU A 96 -2.33 10.21 -1.54
C LEU A 96 -1.57 10.27 -2.87
N MET A 97 -1.89 9.41 -3.85
CA MET A 97 -1.53 9.64 -5.25
C MET A 97 -2.22 10.86 -5.88
N ARG A 98 -3.07 11.59 -5.15
CA ARG A 98 -3.67 12.84 -5.63
C ARG A 98 -2.66 13.99 -5.76
N ALA A 99 -1.59 14.00 -4.98
CA ALA A 99 -0.64 15.13 -4.98
C ALA A 99 0.61 14.95 -5.88
N ALA A 100 0.97 13.71 -6.25
CA ALA A 100 2.18 13.49 -7.07
C ALA A 100 1.97 13.69 -8.58
N THR A 101 0.71 13.80 -9.04
CA THR A 101 0.40 14.11 -10.45
C THR A 101 0.03 15.58 -10.67
N GLU A 102 -0.10 16.38 -9.60
CA GLU A 102 -0.38 17.83 -9.66
C GLU A 102 0.88 18.69 -9.47
N GLY A 103 2.07 18.12 -9.74
CA GLY A 103 3.36 18.83 -9.75
C GLY A 103 3.81 19.39 -11.10
N THR A 104 2.97 19.39 -12.15
CA THR A 104 3.28 19.96 -13.47
C THR A 104 2.31 21.05 -13.94
N VAL A 105 1.56 21.67 -13.02
CA VAL A 105 0.83 22.90 -13.34
C VAL A 105 1.24 24.04 -12.40
N ASN A 106 2.16 24.88 -12.90
CA ASN A 106 2.46 26.26 -12.51
C ASN A 106 3.41 26.54 -11.32
N GLN A 107 4.68 26.76 -11.65
CA GLN A 107 5.44 27.97 -11.26
C GLN A 107 6.72 28.05 -12.13
N GLY A 108 7.02 29.13 -12.85
CA GLY A 108 6.39 30.43 -12.85
C GLY A 108 6.72 31.27 -14.08
N LYS A 109 5.92 32.32 -14.22
CA LYS A 109 6.29 33.55 -14.89
C LYS A 109 7.63 34.04 -14.30
N TYR A 110 8.62 34.23 -15.17
CA TYR A 110 9.65 35.25 -15.00
C TYR A 110 9.92 35.86 -16.38
N ASP A 111 9.76 37.19 -16.40
CA ASP A 111 9.80 38.19 -17.49
C ASP A 111 8.81 38.06 -18.66
#